data_AF-A0A2W7RGD0-F1
#
_entry.id   AF-A0A2W7RGD0-F1
#
_cell.length_a   1.000
_cell.length_b   1.000
_cell.length_c   1.000
_cell.angle_alpha   90.00
_cell.angle_beta   90.00
_cell.angle_gamma   90.00
#
_symmetry.space_group_name_H-M   'P 1'
#
loop_
_entity.id
_entity.type
_entity.pdbx_description
1 polymer ?
#
loop_
_entity_poly.entity_id
_entity_poly.type
_entity_poly.pdbx_seq_one_letter_code
_entity_poly.pdbx_strand_id
1 'polypeptide(L)' 'MGVKFSDLKTLESTANALGSNMFEGFKPTPKGIEIIRDYVTGKIALKEFVAFAKQKAYV' A
#
# COMPACT_ATOMS: atom_id res chain seq x y z
N MET A 1 -0.87 -6.02 -11.50
CA MET A 1 -0.61 -4.65 -10.99
C MET A 1 0.86 -4.23 -11.07
N GLY A 2 1.83 -5.12 -11.38
CA GLY A 2 3.19 -4.73 -11.75
C GLY A 2 4.08 -4.17 -10.63
N VAL A 3 3.59 -4.09 -9.39
CA VAL A 3 4.33 -3.57 -8.23
C VAL A 3 5.40 -4.58 -7.80
N LYS A 4 6.64 -4.11 -7.66
CA LYS A 4 7.78 -4.91 -7.22
C LYS A 4 7.95 -4.86 -5.70
N PHE A 5 8.40 -5.98 -5.13
CA PHE A 5 8.70 -6.13 -3.71
C PHE A 5 10.15 -6.63 -3.57
N SER A 6 10.85 -6.17 -2.53
CA SER A 6 12.23 -6.57 -2.24
C SER A 6 12.34 -8.02 -1.77
N ASP A 7 11.32 -8.48 -1.04
CA ASP A 7 11.29 -9.77 -0.37
C ASP A 7 9.85 -10.21 -0.08
N LEU A 8 9.68 -11.51 0.24
CA LEU A 8 8.37 -12.11 0.54
C LEU A 8 7.71 -11.48 1.76
N LYS A 9 8.49 -11.15 2.80
CA LYS A 9 7.96 -10.56 4.03
C LYS A 9 7.28 -9.21 3.75
N THR A 10 7.87 -8.39 2.90
CA THR A 10 7.31 -7.11 2.49
C THR A 10 6.04 -7.28 1.67
N LEU A 11 6.01 -8.29 0.79
CA LEU A 11 4.81 -8.65 0.03
C LEU A 11 3.68 -9.07 0.96
N GLU A 12 3.94 -10.01 1.88
CA GLU A 12 2.96 -10.52 2.84
C GLU A 12 2.45 -9.42 3.77
N SER A 13 3.33 -8.56 4.30
CA SER A 13 2.94 -7.44 5.15
C SER A 13 2.04 -6.44 4.40
N THR A 14 2.37 -6.15 3.14
CA THR A 14 1.55 -5.27 2.28
C THR A 14 0.19 -5.92 1.96
N ALA A 15 0.18 -7.21 1.67
CA ALA A 15 -1.05 -7.97 1.40
C ALA A 15 -1.96 -8.03 2.64
N ASN A 16 -1.39 -8.28 3.82
CA ASN A 16 -2.12 -8.28 5.09
C ASN A 16 -2.76 -6.93 5.39
N ALA A 17 -2.08 -5.82 5.08
CA ALA A 17 -2.63 -4.47 5.24
C ALA A 17 -3.82 -4.17 4.30
N LEU A 18 -3.96 -4.91 3.19
CA LEU A 18 -5.01 -4.72 2.19
C LEU A 18 -6.12 -5.79 2.28
N GLY A 19 -5.87 -6.89 2.98
CA GLY A 19 -6.64 -8.12 2.89
C GLY A 19 -8.13 -7.97 3.18
N SER A 20 -8.51 -7.27 4.25
CA SER A 20 -9.92 -7.07 4.60
C SER A 20 -10.67 -6.29 3.53
N ASN A 21 -10.07 -5.20 3.04
CA ASN A 21 -10.69 -4.37 2.00
C ASN A 21 -10.80 -5.14 0.68
N MET A 22 -9.76 -5.91 0.32
CA MET A 22 -9.80 -6.77 -0.85
C MET A 22 -10.86 -7.85 -0.75
N PHE A 23 -11.05 -8.44 0.44
CA PHE A 23 -12.11 -9.39 0.72
C PHE A 23 -13.51 -8.76 0.55
N GLU A 24 -13.66 -7.49 0.94
CA GLU A 24 -14.88 -6.69 0.74
C GLU A 24 -15.09 -6.23 -0.72
N GLY A 25 -14.21 -6.61 -1.65
CA GLY A 25 -14.33 -6.30 -3.08
C GLY A 25 -13.58 -5.06 -3.54
N PHE A 26 -12.81 -4.40 -2.65
CA PHE A 26 -11.94 -3.30 -3.04
C PHE A 26 -10.78 -3.80 -3.92
N LYS A 27 -10.58 -3.15 -5.07
CA LYS A 27 -9.44 -3.41 -5.94
C LYS A 27 -8.44 -2.28 -5.80
N PRO A 28 -7.32 -2.47 -5.08
CA PRO A 28 -6.32 -1.43 -4.95
C PRO A 28 -5.69 -1.12 -6.32
N THR A 29 -5.24 0.12 -6.51
CA THR A 29 -4.45 0.50 -7.68
C THR A 29 -2.98 0.12 -7.47
N PRO A 30 -2.16 0.00 -8.53
CA PRO A 30 -0.72 -0.15 -8.39
C PRO A 30 -0.10 0.93 -7.48
N LYS A 31 -0.54 2.18 -7.63
CA LYS A 31 0.00 3.29 -6.84
C LYS A 31 -0.39 3.23 -5.37
N GLY A 32 -1.63 2.84 -5.08
CA GLY A 32 -2.09 2.57 -3.72
C GLY A 32 -1.27 1.47 -3.04
N ILE A 33 -0.96 0.39 -3.76
CA ILE A 33 -0.11 -0.69 -3.24
C ILE A 33 1.30 -0.18 -2.94
N GLU A 34 1.90 0.65 -3.82
CA GLU A 34 3.22 1.24 -3.56
C GLU A 34 3.23 2.11 -2.30
N ILE A 35 2.21 2.92 -2.10
CA ILE A 35 2.10 3.80 -0.92
C ILE A 35 1.97 2.96 0.36
N ILE A 36 1.15 1.90 0.35
CA ILE A 36 1.02 0.99 1.49
C ILE A 36 2.34 0.27 1.75
N ARG A 37 2.98 -0.29 0.71
CA ARG A 37 4.30 -0.94 0.81
C ARG A 37 5.33 -0.02 1.43
N ASP A 38 5.43 1.21 0.93
CA ASP A 38 6.43 2.18 1.40
C ASP A 38 6.15 2.59 2.85
N TYR A 39 4.88 2.64 3.27
CA TYR A 39 4.51 2.89 4.66
C TYR A 39 4.84 1.71 5.59
N VAL A 40 4.46 0.48 5.23
CA VAL A 40 4.72 -0.71 6.08
C VAL A 40 6.21 -1.05 6.19
N THR A 41 7.02 -0.64 5.22
CA THR A 41 8.49 -0.76 5.26
C THR A 41 9.18 0.40 5.98
N GLY A 42 8.44 1.42 6.40
CA GLY A 42 8.98 2.61 7.06
C GLY A 42 9.73 3.56 6.12
N LYS A 43 9.63 3.37 4.80
CA LYS A 43 10.21 4.28 3.80
C LYS A 43 9.52 5.64 3.76
N ILE A 44 8.22 5.67 4.09
CA ILE A 44 7.49 6.91 4.33
C ILE A 44 6.87 6.90 5.73
N ALA A 45 6.81 8.07 6.36
CA ALA A 45 6.19 8.24 7.67
C ALA A 45 4.66 8.34 7.56
N LEU A 46 3.96 8.15 8.69
CA LEU A 46 2.50 8.30 8.77
C LEU A 46 2.02 9.67 8.25
N LYS A 47 2.77 10.74 8.50
CA LYS A 47 2.43 12.09 8.01
C LYS A 47 2.37 12.14 6.48
N GLU A 48 3.32 11.50 5.80
CA GLU A 48 3.39 11.43 4.35
C GLU A 48 2.29 10.53 3.79
N PHE A 49 2.06 9.37 4.43
CA PHE A 49 0.95 8.48 4.09
C PHE A 49 -0.40 9.21 4.12
N VAL A 50 -0.68 9.96 5.20
CA VAL A 50 -1.91 10.76 5.33
C VAL A 50 -1.97 11.87 4.28
N ALA A 51 -0.85 12.50 3.94
CA ALA A 51 -0.80 13.51 2.89
C ALA A 51 -1.17 12.91 1.52
N PHE A 52 -0.60 11.77 1.15
CA PHE A 52 -0.92 11.06 -0.09
C PHE A 52 -2.40 10.64 -0.15
N ALA A 53 -2.96 10.19 0.97
CA ALA A 53 -4.38 9.86 1.07
C ALA A 53 -5.28 11.09 0.83
N LYS A 54 -4.98 12.22 1.48
CA LYS A 54 -5.72 13.48 1.29
C LYS A 54 -5.66 14.00 -0.14
N GLN A 55 -4.51 13.84 -0.79
CA GLN A 55 -4.29 14.24 -2.18
C GLN A 55 -4.88 13.26 -3.20
N LYS A 56 -5.40 12.11 -2.75
CA LYS A 56 -5.83 11.00 -3.61
C LYS A 56 -4.73 10.54 -4.57
N ALA A 57 -3.47 10.59 -4.14
CA ALA A 57 -2.30 10.22 -4.95
C ALA A 57 -2.25 8.71 -5.29
N TYR A 58 -3.22 7.93 -4.79
CA TYR A 58 -3.40 6.52 -5.06
C TYR A 58 -4.37 6.24 -6.22
N VAL A 59 -5.01 7.24 -6.82
CA VAL A 59 -5.96 7.06 -7.94
C VAL A 59 -5.23 7.00 -9.27
#